data_AF-A0A8J8GI38-F1
#
_entry.id   AF-A0A8J8GI38-F1
#
_cell.length_a   1.000
_cell.length_b   1.000
_cell.length_c   1.000
_cell.angle_alpha   90.00
_cell.angle_beta   90.00
_cell.angle_gamma   90.00
#
_symmetry.space_group_name_H-M   'P 1'
#
loop_
_entity.id
_entity.type
_entity.pdbx_description
1 polymer ?
#
loop_
_entity_poly.entity_id
_entity_poly.type
_entity_poly.pdbx_seq_one_letter_code
_entity_poly.pdbx_strand_id
1 'polypeptide(L)'
;MRRSLAFGLGLLMALAPERIVEPAERLAFENPHVGRLRPWTLPIGRLEGLLVVWLTGRRSDGTTVLEPLVAVGVVLALAPRTALRLGLRTAYENPTELEVKPWVVPATRLVGACYLVAGLFAGRGAAPEDAGRERTAIGESPSADQ
;
A
#
# COMPACT_ATOMS: atom_id res chain seq x y z
N MET A 1 3.56 -7.65 -17.48
CA MET A 1 3.57 -8.64 -16.37
C MET A 1 3.20 -8.04 -15.01
N ARG A 2 3.93 -7.06 -14.46
CA ARG A 2 3.63 -6.51 -13.11
C ARG A 2 2.20 -5.96 -12.94
N ARG A 3 1.68 -5.21 -13.92
CA ARG A 3 0.29 -4.72 -13.92
C ARG A 3 -0.74 -5.85 -13.93
N SER A 4 -0.51 -6.90 -14.72
CA SER A 4 -1.40 -8.06 -14.81
C SER A 4 -1.43 -8.87 -13.50
N LEU A 5 -0.28 -8.97 -12.81
CA LEU A 5 -0.19 -9.60 -11.48
C LEU A 5 -0.93 -8.79 -10.42
N ALA A 6 -0.72 -7.46 -10.38
CA ALA A 6 -1.43 -6.58 -9.47
C ALA A 6 -2.94 -6.59 -9.71
N PHE A 7 -3.35 -6.58 -10.99
CA PHE A 7 -4.75 -6.68 -11.39
C PHE A 7 -5.37 -8.01 -10.97
N GLY A 8 -4.70 -9.13 -11.25
CA GLY A 8 -5.18 -10.46 -10.85
C GLY A 8 -5.27 -10.62 -9.34
N LEU A 9 -4.28 -10.11 -8.59
CA LEU A 9 -4.29 -10.12 -7.13
C LEU A 9 -5.42 -9.25 -6.56
N GLY A 10 -5.63 -8.05 -7.11
CA GLY A 10 -6.74 -7.19 -6.74
C GLY A 10 -8.09 -7.86 -6.99
N LEU A 11 -8.25 -8.54 -8.14
CA LEU A 11 -9.48 -9.25 -8.49
C LEU A 11 -9.74 -10.43 -7.55
N LEU A 12 -8.68 -11.16 -7.17
CA LEU A 12 -8.76 -12.24 -6.19
C LEU A 12 -9.18 -11.73 -4.81
N MET A 13 -8.57 -10.62 -4.34
CA MET A 13 -8.98 -9.97 -3.08
C MET A 13 -10.44 -9.49 -3.12
N ALA A 14 -10.89 -8.98 -4.26
CA ALA A 14 -12.25 -8.49 -4.44
C ALA A 14 -13.30 -9.61 -4.43
N LEU A 15 -13.01 -10.73 -5.09
CA LEU A 15 -13.97 -11.82 -5.30
C LEU A 15 -13.95 -12.86 -4.17
N ALA A 16 -12.76 -13.18 -3.67
CA ALA A 16 -12.56 -14.27 -2.72
C ALA A 16 -11.53 -13.89 -1.64
N PRO A 17 -11.83 -12.87 -0.80
CA PRO A 17 -10.92 -12.44 0.26
C PRO A 17 -10.57 -13.59 1.23
N GLU A 18 -11.52 -14.49 1.49
CA GLU A 18 -11.34 -15.67 2.34
C GLU A 18 -10.19 -16.58 1.88
N ARG A 19 -9.99 -16.70 0.57
CA ARG A 19 -8.91 -17.53 -0.02
C ARG A 19 -7.51 -16.99 0.26
N ILE A 20 -7.41 -15.73 0.67
CA ILE A 20 -6.17 -15.08 1.06
C ILE A 20 -6.06 -15.04 2.58
N VAL A 21 -7.16 -14.73 3.26
CA VAL A 21 -7.20 -14.63 4.72
C VAL A 21 -6.90 -15.97 5.40
N GLU A 22 -7.52 -17.07 4.98
CA GLU A 22 -7.28 -18.38 5.61
C GLU A 22 -5.80 -18.84 5.56
N PRO A 23 -5.10 -18.83 4.40
CA PRO A 23 -3.67 -19.12 4.38
C PRO A 23 -2.85 -18.10 5.17
N ALA A 24 -3.22 -16.82 5.13
CA ALA A 24 -2.52 -15.78 5.88
C ALA A 24 -2.66 -15.99 7.39
N GLU A 25 -3.83 -16.40 7.88
CA GLU A 25 -4.08 -16.75 9.28
C GLU A 25 -3.25 -17.95 9.70
N ARG A 26 -3.26 -19.04 8.92
CA ARG A 26 -2.43 -20.23 9.21
C ARG A 26 -0.94 -19.92 9.21
N LEU A 27 -0.53 -18.98 8.38
CA LEU A 27 0.83 -18.53 8.30
C LEU A 27 1.16 -17.62 9.49
N ALA A 28 0.31 -16.68 9.86
CA ALA A 28 0.60 -15.67 10.87
C ALA A 28 0.37 -16.11 12.31
N PHE A 29 -0.58 -17.01 12.57
CA PHE A 29 -0.98 -17.37 13.93
C PHE A 29 -0.51 -18.77 14.33
N GLU A 30 -0.22 -18.95 15.61
CA GLU A 30 -0.05 -20.27 16.22
C GLU A 30 -1.39 -21.02 16.30
N ASN A 31 -2.48 -20.27 16.57
CA ASN A 31 -3.82 -20.79 16.79
C ASN A 31 -4.85 -20.20 15.80
N PRO A 32 -4.70 -20.42 14.48
CA PRO A 32 -5.51 -19.78 13.44
C PRO A 32 -7.02 -20.06 13.55
N HIS A 33 -7.40 -21.22 14.09
CA HIS A 33 -8.79 -21.65 14.26
C HIS A 33 -9.54 -20.90 15.37
N VAL A 34 -8.83 -20.13 16.21
CA VAL A 34 -9.43 -19.31 17.27
C VAL A 34 -9.91 -17.96 16.72
N GLY A 35 -9.37 -17.50 15.58
CA GLY A 35 -9.69 -16.20 15.00
C GLY A 35 -11.16 -16.07 14.61
N ARG A 36 -11.85 -15.11 15.23
CA ARG A 36 -13.20 -14.69 14.81
C ARG A 36 -13.11 -13.37 14.09
N LEU A 37 -13.18 -13.42 12.76
CA LEU A 37 -13.22 -12.21 11.93
C LEU A 37 -14.49 -11.42 12.22
N ARG A 38 -14.35 -10.09 12.26
CA ARG A 38 -15.50 -9.20 12.35
C ARG A 38 -16.32 -9.25 11.05
N PRO A 39 -17.64 -9.01 11.11
CA PRO A 39 -18.50 -9.08 9.93
C PRO A 39 -18.14 -8.07 8.83
N TRP A 40 -17.42 -6.99 9.16
CA TRP A 40 -16.97 -5.99 8.18
C TRP A 40 -15.58 -6.27 7.59
N THR A 41 -14.80 -7.21 8.14
CA THR A 41 -13.43 -7.44 7.69
C THR A 41 -13.38 -7.95 6.24
N LEU A 42 -14.24 -8.92 5.91
CA LEU A 42 -14.35 -9.44 4.55
C LEU A 42 -14.90 -8.39 3.57
N PRO A 43 -16.00 -7.66 3.86
CA PRO A 43 -16.45 -6.54 3.03
C PRO A 43 -15.37 -5.48 2.76
N ILE A 44 -14.62 -5.05 3.79
CA ILE A 44 -13.52 -4.09 3.61
C ILE A 44 -12.44 -4.66 2.70
N GLY A 45 -12.03 -5.91 2.91
CA GLY A 45 -11.07 -6.58 2.03
C GLY A 45 -11.54 -6.64 0.56
N ARG A 46 -12.84 -6.82 0.31
CA ARG A 46 -13.39 -6.74 -1.05
C ARG A 46 -13.28 -5.34 -1.63
N LEU A 47 -13.60 -4.31 -0.85
CA LEU A 47 -13.47 -2.91 -1.25
C LEU A 47 -12.01 -2.54 -1.55
N GLU A 48 -11.06 -3.03 -0.74
CA GLU A 48 -9.62 -2.85 -0.99
C GLU A 48 -9.19 -3.53 -2.30
N GLY A 49 -9.64 -4.77 -2.56
CA GLY A 49 -9.39 -5.45 -3.82
C GLY A 49 -9.91 -4.68 -5.03
N LEU A 50 -11.15 -4.17 -4.94
CA LEU A 50 -11.76 -3.33 -5.98
C LEU A 50 -10.98 -2.02 -6.19
N LEU A 51 -10.52 -1.39 -5.11
CA LEU A 51 -9.70 -0.18 -5.17
C LEU A 51 -8.37 -0.45 -5.89
N VAL A 52 -7.71 -1.58 -5.61
CA VAL A 52 -6.47 -1.99 -6.28
C VAL A 52 -6.70 -2.24 -7.77
N VAL A 53 -7.76 -2.96 -8.13
CA VAL A 53 -8.14 -3.21 -9.52
C VAL A 53 -8.39 -1.89 -10.25
N TRP A 54 -9.18 -1.00 -9.64
CA TRP A 54 -9.53 0.29 -10.19
C TRP A 54 -8.31 1.20 -10.37
N LEU A 55 -7.43 1.28 -9.37
CA LEU A 55 -6.21 2.08 -9.42
C LEU A 55 -5.21 1.53 -10.46
N THR A 56 -5.12 0.20 -10.60
CA THR A 56 -4.25 -0.44 -11.61
C THR A 56 -4.77 -0.21 -13.02
N GLY A 57 -6.09 -0.16 -13.19
CA GLY A 57 -6.78 0.12 -14.46
C GLY A 57 -6.75 1.60 -14.86
N ARG A 58 -6.70 2.53 -13.90
CA ARG A 58 -6.49 3.96 -14.18
C ARG A 58 -5.02 4.24 -14.50
N ARG A 59 -4.79 5.09 -15.50
CA ARG A 59 -3.48 5.68 -15.78
C ARG A 59 -3.25 6.79 -14.74
N SER A 60 -3.03 6.42 -13.48
CA SER A 60 -2.86 7.40 -12.41
C SER A 60 -1.45 7.97 -12.42
N ASP A 61 -1.34 9.28 -12.31
CA ASP A 61 -0.11 9.95 -11.90
C ASP A 61 0.20 9.47 -10.48
N GLY A 62 1.29 8.72 -10.32
CA GLY A 62 1.53 7.81 -9.18
C GLY A 62 1.62 8.45 -7.80
N THR A 63 1.38 9.75 -7.64
CA THR A 63 1.70 10.55 -6.46
C THR A 63 0.66 10.47 -5.34
N THR A 64 -0.64 10.42 -5.62
CA THR A 64 -1.70 10.56 -4.58
C THR A 64 -1.77 9.39 -3.60
N VAL A 65 -1.32 8.19 -3.98
CA VAL A 65 -1.46 6.98 -3.14
C VAL A 65 -0.17 6.68 -2.34
N LEU A 66 0.93 7.35 -2.66
CA LEU A 66 2.22 7.10 -2.01
C LEU A 66 2.31 7.70 -0.61
N GLU A 67 1.77 8.89 -0.40
CA GLU A 67 1.84 9.59 0.87
C GLU A 67 1.22 8.79 2.04
N PRO A 68 -0.03 8.28 1.95
CA PRO A 68 -0.59 7.43 2.99
C PRO A 68 0.18 6.10 3.12
N LEU A 69 0.73 5.57 2.01
CA LEU A 69 1.52 4.34 2.02
C LEU A 69 2.84 4.51 2.80
N VAL A 70 3.52 5.65 2.64
CA VAL A 70 4.73 5.98 3.41
C VAL A 70 4.39 6.13 4.89
N ALA A 71 3.32 6.84 5.23
CA ALA A 71 2.90 7.01 6.63
C ALA A 71 2.61 5.66 7.30
N VAL A 72 1.87 4.78 6.61
CA VAL A 72 1.63 3.40 7.05
C VAL A 72 2.95 2.63 7.17
N GLY A 73 3.84 2.76 6.18
CA GLY A 73 5.17 2.15 6.18
C GLY A 73 6.02 2.52 7.40
N VAL A 74 6.01 3.79 7.82
CA VAL A 74 6.71 4.27 9.02
C VAL A 74 6.17 3.55 10.26
N VAL A 75 4.85 3.51 10.42
CA VAL A 75 4.20 2.88 11.59
C VAL A 75 4.53 1.38 11.64
N LEU A 76 4.46 0.68 10.50
CA LEU A 76 4.83 -0.74 10.43
C LEU A 76 6.31 -0.99 10.75
N ALA A 77 7.20 -0.10 10.30
CA ALA A 77 8.65 -0.27 10.48
C ALA A 77 9.13 0.06 11.92
N LEU A 78 8.55 1.09 12.54
CA LEU A 78 8.97 1.57 13.85
C LEU A 78 8.19 0.96 15.00
N ALA A 79 6.90 0.69 14.79
CA ALA A 79 6.00 0.16 15.80
C ALA A 79 5.24 -1.08 15.31
N PRO A 80 5.93 -2.15 14.83
CA PRO A 80 5.28 -3.32 14.23
C PRO A 80 4.30 -4.01 15.18
N ARG A 81 4.61 -4.06 16.49
CA ARG A 81 3.71 -4.63 17.50
C ARG A 81 2.43 -3.81 17.69
N THR A 82 2.53 -2.48 17.62
CA THR A 82 1.37 -1.59 17.74
C THR A 82 0.52 -1.66 16.49
N ALA A 83 1.14 -1.63 15.31
CA ALA A 83 0.48 -1.81 14.02
C ALA A 83 -0.29 -3.14 13.97
N LEU A 84 0.37 -4.24 14.37
CA LEU A 84 -0.24 -5.56 14.42
C LEU A 84 -1.42 -5.61 15.39
N ARG A 85 -1.27 -5.07 16.60
CA ARG A 85 -2.35 -5.04 17.60
C ARG A 85 -3.56 -4.23 17.13
N LEU A 86 -3.33 -3.09 16.47
CA LEU A 86 -4.39 -2.27 15.88
C LEU A 86 -5.08 -3.03 14.74
N GLY A 87 -4.30 -3.64 13.84
CA GLY A 87 -4.83 -4.47 12.75
C GLY A 87 -5.69 -5.61 13.28
N LEU A 88 -5.22 -6.34 14.28
CA LEU A 88 -5.97 -7.43 14.92
C LEU A 88 -7.26 -6.92 15.57
N ARG A 89 -7.20 -5.80 16.30
CA ARG A 89 -8.39 -5.22 16.95
C ARG A 89 -9.46 -4.76 15.95
N THR A 90 -9.03 -4.29 14.79
CA THR A 90 -9.92 -3.87 13.70
C THR A 90 -10.51 -5.07 12.96
N ALA A 91 -9.71 -6.12 12.74
CA ALA A 91 -10.07 -7.27 11.91
C ALA A 91 -10.78 -8.40 12.67
N TYR A 92 -10.53 -8.55 13.97
CA TYR A 92 -11.03 -9.65 14.78
C TYR A 92 -11.87 -9.17 15.97
N GLU A 93 -12.84 -10.01 16.35
CA GLU A 93 -13.64 -9.82 17.55
C GLU A 93 -12.86 -10.17 18.81
N ASN A 94 -11.95 -11.14 18.72
CA ASN A 94 -11.13 -11.67 19.83
C ASN A 94 -9.62 -11.47 19.61
N PRO A 95 -9.14 -10.22 19.45
CA PRO A 95 -7.74 -9.94 19.11
C PRO A 95 -6.74 -10.35 20.20
N THR A 96 -7.18 -10.49 21.45
CA THR A 96 -6.32 -10.87 22.59
C THR A 96 -6.14 -12.38 22.73
N GLU A 97 -6.98 -13.18 22.07
CA GLU A 97 -6.91 -14.65 22.07
C GLU A 97 -6.00 -15.18 20.94
N LEU A 98 -5.62 -14.31 19.99
CA LEU A 98 -4.78 -14.67 18.86
C LEU A 98 -3.30 -14.60 19.22
N GLU A 99 -2.62 -15.73 19.12
CA GLU A 99 -1.18 -15.85 19.30
C GLU A 99 -0.48 -15.72 17.95
N VAL A 100 0.38 -14.72 17.83
CA VAL A 100 1.12 -14.43 16.60
C VAL A 100 2.46 -15.15 16.61
N LYS A 101 2.84 -15.71 15.46
CA LYS A 101 4.15 -16.33 15.28
C LYS A 101 5.28 -15.34 15.57
N PRO A 102 6.42 -15.80 16.15
CA PRO A 102 7.55 -14.92 16.46
C PRO A 102 8.10 -14.17 15.25
N TRP A 103 7.94 -14.73 14.05
CA TRP A 103 8.42 -14.14 12.80
C TRP A 103 7.46 -13.08 12.22
N VAL A 104 6.21 -12.98 12.70
CA VAL A 104 5.24 -12.01 12.17
C VAL A 104 5.70 -10.57 12.44
N VAL A 105 6.18 -10.30 13.65
CA VAL A 105 6.68 -8.96 14.01
C VAL A 105 7.83 -8.50 13.09
N PRO A 106 8.90 -9.29 12.87
CA PRO A 106 9.94 -8.91 11.92
C PRO A 106 9.44 -8.85 10.46
N ALA A 107 8.49 -9.69 10.06
CA ALA A 107 7.88 -9.58 8.72
C ALA A 107 7.07 -8.29 8.54
N THR A 108 6.24 -7.90 9.51
CA THR A 108 5.52 -6.62 9.51
C THR A 108 6.50 -5.45 9.38
N ARG A 109 7.63 -5.52 10.11
CA ARG A 109 8.69 -4.50 10.02
C ARG A 109 9.32 -4.44 8.63
N LEU A 110 9.59 -5.59 8.02
CA LEU A 110 10.14 -5.69 6.67
C LEU A 110 9.17 -5.11 5.64
N VAL A 111 7.87 -5.41 5.75
CA VAL A 111 6.83 -4.84 4.88
C VAL A 111 6.81 -3.31 5.01
N GLY A 112 6.87 -2.79 6.24
CA GLY A 112 6.97 -1.34 6.47
C GLY A 112 8.19 -0.73 5.79
N ALA A 113 9.36 -1.36 5.91
CA ALA A 113 10.58 -0.92 5.23
C ALA A 113 10.43 -0.93 3.70
N CYS A 114 9.79 -1.95 3.12
CA CYS A 114 9.50 -2.01 1.69
C CYS A 114 8.59 -0.85 1.24
N TYR A 115 7.59 -0.47 2.02
CA TYR A 115 6.73 0.68 1.71
C TYR A 115 7.50 1.99 1.72
N LEU A 116 8.41 2.18 2.70
CA LEU A 116 9.28 3.35 2.76
C LEU A 116 10.21 3.43 1.56
N VAL A 117 10.81 2.30 1.17
CA VAL A 117 11.67 2.20 0.00
C VAL A 117 10.88 2.54 -1.26
N ALA A 118 9.70 1.94 -1.45
CA ALA A 118 8.84 2.23 -2.60
C ALA A 118 8.44 3.72 -2.67
N GLY A 119 8.05 4.31 -1.54
CA GLY A 119 7.75 5.74 -1.43
C GLY A 119 8.95 6.63 -1.82
N LEU A 120 10.14 6.29 -1.33
CA LEU A 120 11.37 7.03 -1.60
C LEU A 120 11.79 6.95 -3.08
N PHE A 121 11.67 5.78 -3.70
CA PHE A 121 11.98 5.59 -5.12
C PHE A 121 10.96 6.27 -6.03
N ALA A 122 9.69 6.28 -5.65
CA ALA A 122 8.65 6.95 -6.41
C ALA A 122 8.74 8.49 -6.29
N GLY A 123 9.11 9.02 -5.13
CA GLY A 123 9.40 10.46 -4.96
C GLY A 123 10.62 10.93 -5.74
N ARG A 124 11.65 10.07 -5.92
CA ARG A 124 12.82 10.39 -6.75
C ARG A 124 12.54 10.47 -8.25
N GLY A 125 11.54 9.74 -8.75
CA GLY A 125 11.11 9.81 -10.15
C GLY A 125 10.29 11.05 -10.50
N ALA A 126 9.88 11.83 -9.50
CA ALA A 126 9.06 13.04 -9.65
C ALA A 126 9.85 14.33 -9.35
N ALA A 127 11.19 14.28 -9.36
CA ALA A 127 12.00 15.49 -9.33
C ALA A 127 11.90 16.20 -10.69
N PRO A 128 11.55 17.50 -10.74
CA PRO A 128 11.27 18.21 -11.98
C PRO A 128 12.58 18.49 -12.73
N GLU A 129 12.70 17.97 -13.96
CA GLU A 129 13.68 18.44 -14.95
C GLU A 129 13.20 19.69 -15.72
N ASP A 130 12.11 20.34 -15.31
CA ASP A 130 11.58 21.53 -15.98
C ASP A 130 11.88 22.82 -15.20
N ALA A 131 13.17 23.17 -15.10
CA ALA A 131 13.62 24.50 -14.68
C ALA A 131 14.61 25.11 -15.68
N GLY A 132 14.42 24.85 -16.98
CA GLY A 132 15.39 25.22 -18.01
C GLY A 132 14.86 25.80 -19.32
N ARG A 133 13.54 26.01 -19.50
CA ARG A 133 12.99 26.45 -20.82
C ARG A 133 12.34 27.84 -20.84
N GLU A 134 12.19 28.52 -19.69
CA GLU A 134 11.49 29.82 -19.66
C GLU A 134 12.37 31.07 -19.89
N ARG A 135 13.70 30.94 -19.96
CA ARG A 135 14.60 32.10 -20.22
C ARG A 135 14.88 32.41 -21.69
N THR A 136 14.51 31.54 -22.62
CA THR A 136 14.75 31.78 -24.07
C THR A 136 13.60 32.49 -24.78
N ALA A 137 12.45 32.72 -24.13
CA ALA A 137 11.29 33.35 -24.77
C ALA A 137 11.21 34.87 -24.59
N ILE A 138 12.06 35.49 -23.76
CA ILE A 138 12.02 36.95 -23.48
C ILE A 138 13.17 37.70 -24.19
N GLY A 139 13.90 37.02 -25.07
CA GLY A 139 15.18 37.48 -25.59
C GLY A 139 15.26 37.65 -27.11
N GLU A 140 14.18 37.93 -27.83
CA GLU A 140 14.29 38.40 -29.22
C GLU A 140 12.98 39.06 -29.69
N SER A 141 12.90 40.38 -29.54
CA SER A 141 12.06 41.22 -30.41
C SER A 141 13.01 42.04 -31.29
N PRO A 142 13.02 41.85 -32.62
CA PRO A 142 13.78 42.69 -33.52
C PRO A 142 13.22 44.10 -33.51
N SER A 143 14.11 45.08 -33.28
CA SER A 143 13.88 46.49 -33.54
C SER A 143 13.45 46.67 -34.99
N ALA A 144 12.21 47.11 -35.20
CA ALA A 144 11.73 47.61 -36.47
C ALA A 144 12.21 49.06 -36.61
N ASP A 145 13.29 49.25 -37.35
CA ASP A 145 13.69 50.54 -37.92
C ASP A 145 14.31 50.28 -39.30
N GLN A 146 13.46 50.40 -40.33
CA GLN A 146 13.72 50.94 -41.68
C GLN A 146 12.57 50.63 -42.64
#